data_AF-A0A4R6TEY0-F1
#
_entry.id   AF-A0A4R6TEY0-F1
#
_cell.length_a   1.000
_cell.length_b   1.000
_cell.length_c   1.000
_cell.angle_alpha   90.00
_cell.angle_beta   90.00
_cell.angle_gamma   90.00
#
_symmetry.space_group_name_H-M   'P 1'
#
loop_
_entity.id
_entity.type
_entity.pdbx_description
1 polymer ?
#
loop_
_entity_poly.entity_id
_entity_poly.type
_entity_poly.pdbx_seq_one_letter_code
_entity_poly.pdbx_strand_id
1 'polypeptide(L)'
;MATNIAKPSNGRLTKKAGEANMVSPTNGMYNTLCQSLNLSNKSFQMIQGVLPVQSSAPELYNYFDGVPPKSVGVLYEGNPLNTLSGNYATMLSKTEDTNTFLYKIAMSNYTNSNNWIGGNMGTNPVYTPSFKELEQLVEKGSTATISFDSATSNDNIENSWAQSNGSSGVGFWGKKENSVSKSLNEIASASRITVDMHFNKYAFIPVRAGGWFFSGYFTDMYQNPDQFQSDEDWDKLFGPSGSLQRVANQVLLVSGYTITVRSWATYSQSDFEEIQKSTETNVWPFYTSGSSSKATSSYRFNDDKSISVIITSAPGNLQIFGMGVIPTDRAVTGGSDNHVLKAPSRLI
;
A
#
# COMPACT_ATOMS: atom_id res chain seq x y z
N MET A 1 -30.35 7.80 -35.12
CA MET A 1 -29.77 6.48 -35.40
C MET A 1 -29.13 5.98 -34.12
N ALA A 2 -29.70 4.96 -33.49
CA ALA A 2 -29.13 4.35 -32.30
C ALA A 2 -27.88 3.57 -32.69
N THR A 3 -26.71 4.02 -32.24
CA THR A 3 -25.47 3.25 -32.33
C THR A 3 -25.61 2.00 -31.47
N ASN A 4 -25.75 0.85 -32.11
CA ASN A 4 -25.65 -0.46 -31.48
C ASN A 4 -24.26 -0.58 -30.83
N ILE A 5 -24.19 -0.32 -29.53
CA ILE A 5 -23.03 -0.69 -28.72
C ILE A 5 -23.05 -2.22 -28.63
N ALA A 6 -22.06 -2.86 -29.26
CA ALA A 6 -21.89 -4.31 -29.18
C ALA A 6 -21.86 -4.72 -27.70
N LYS A 7 -22.61 -5.78 -27.34
CA LYS A 7 -22.51 -6.39 -26.01
C LYS A 7 -21.03 -6.69 -25.71
N PRO A 8 -20.48 -6.31 -24.55
CA PRO A 8 -19.11 -6.62 -24.20
C PRO A 8 -18.89 -8.13 -24.29
N SER A 9 -17.84 -8.57 -25.00
CA SER A 9 -17.47 -9.98 -24.99
C SER A 9 -16.99 -10.35 -23.59
N ASN A 10 -17.41 -11.52 -23.11
CA ASN A 10 -16.97 -12.12 -21.83
C ASN A 10 -15.51 -12.60 -21.94
N GLY A 11 -14.60 -11.73 -22.43
CA GLY A 11 -13.25 -12.02 -22.85
C GLY A 11 -12.55 -12.98 -21.90
N ARG A 12 -12.36 -14.21 -22.37
CA ARG A 12 -11.64 -15.27 -21.66
C ARG A 12 -10.16 -14.86 -21.65
N LEU A 13 -9.55 -14.82 -20.46
CA LEU A 13 -8.12 -14.57 -20.35
C LEU A 13 -7.34 -15.63 -21.16
N THR A 14 -6.34 -15.21 -21.93
CA THR A 14 -5.57 -16.08 -22.83
C THR A 14 -4.60 -17.01 -22.11
N LYS A 15 -4.48 -16.92 -20.77
CA LYS A 15 -3.66 -17.80 -19.92
C LYS A 15 -4.52 -18.94 -19.35
N LYS A 16 -4.05 -20.18 -19.48
CA LYS A 16 -4.76 -21.39 -19.00
C LYS A 16 -5.18 -21.23 -17.54
N ALA A 17 -6.46 -21.51 -17.26
CA ALA A 17 -6.99 -21.69 -15.91
C ALA A 17 -6.27 -22.88 -15.25
N GLY A 18 -5.67 -22.63 -14.09
CA GLY A 18 -4.90 -23.63 -13.35
C GLY A 18 -4.49 -23.17 -11.96
N GLU A 19 -4.41 -21.87 -11.71
CA GLU A 19 -4.18 -21.33 -10.36
C GLU A 19 -5.01 -20.06 -10.19
N ALA A 20 -5.70 -19.93 -9.04
CA ALA A 20 -6.32 -18.68 -8.60
C ALA A 20 -5.26 -17.60 -8.37
N ASN A 21 -4.73 -17.03 -9.45
CA ASN A 21 -3.62 -16.12 -9.39
C ASN A 21 -4.02 -14.71 -9.83
N MET A 22 -4.20 -13.85 -8.84
CA MET A 22 -4.48 -12.42 -9.01
C MET A 22 -3.26 -11.59 -9.42
N VAL A 23 -2.12 -12.18 -9.80
CA VAL A 23 -0.89 -11.45 -10.17
C VAL A 23 -1.12 -10.48 -11.33
N SER A 24 -1.64 -10.95 -12.46
CA SER A 24 -1.82 -10.09 -13.64
C SER A 24 -2.83 -8.95 -13.38
N PRO A 25 -4.03 -9.22 -12.80
CA PRO A 25 -4.93 -8.14 -12.37
C PRO A 25 -4.31 -7.18 -11.35
N THR A 26 -3.55 -7.69 -10.38
CA THR A 26 -2.83 -6.88 -9.37
C THR A 26 -1.82 -5.93 -10.01
N ASN A 27 -0.98 -6.44 -10.90
CA ASN A 27 0.02 -5.64 -11.59
C ASN A 27 -0.64 -4.58 -12.48
N GLY A 28 -1.69 -4.96 -13.21
CA GLY A 28 -2.47 -4.05 -14.04
C GLY A 28 -3.15 -2.94 -13.23
N MET A 29 -3.71 -3.29 -12.07
CA MET A 29 -4.31 -2.34 -11.14
C MET A 29 -3.28 -1.36 -10.58
N TYR A 30 -2.10 -1.87 -10.18
CA TYR A 30 -0.98 -1.04 -9.73
C TYR A 30 -0.57 -0.01 -10.79
N ASN A 31 -0.39 -0.44 -12.04
CA ASN A 31 -0.05 0.45 -13.15
C ASN A 31 -1.16 1.47 -13.43
N THR A 32 -2.42 1.04 -13.38
CA THR A 32 -3.59 1.91 -13.58
C THR A 32 -3.68 2.98 -12.50
N LEU A 33 -3.45 2.61 -11.23
CA LEU A 33 -3.41 3.53 -10.10
C LEU A 33 -2.26 4.54 -10.27
N CYS A 34 -1.06 4.07 -10.61
CA CYS A 34 0.08 4.94 -10.85
C CYS A 34 -0.20 5.95 -11.97
N GLN A 35 -0.73 5.49 -13.10
CA GLN A 35 -1.05 6.35 -14.23
C GLN A 35 -2.14 7.38 -13.89
N SER A 36 -3.23 6.93 -13.27
CA SER A 36 -4.40 7.77 -13.02
C SER A 36 -4.15 8.84 -11.96
N LEU A 37 -3.24 8.57 -11.02
CA LEU A 37 -2.88 9.50 -9.95
C LEU A 37 -1.55 10.23 -10.21
N ASN A 38 -0.93 10.02 -11.37
CA ASN A 38 0.38 10.55 -11.74
C ASN A 38 1.48 10.22 -10.71
N LEU A 39 1.51 8.98 -10.24
CA LEU A 39 2.51 8.45 -9.31
C LEU A 39 3.64 7.78 -10.08
N SER A 40 4.86 7.88 -9.54
CA SER A 40 6.02 7.19 -10.10
C SER A 40 6.04 5.71 -9.68
N ASN A 41 5.97 4.81 -10.66
CA ASN A 41 6.11 3.37 -10.43
C ASN A 41 7.51 2.93 -9.96
N LYS A 42 8.48 3.88 -9.86
CA LYS A 42 9.83 3.67 -9.32
C LYS A 42 9.93 3.96 -7.82
N SER A 43 8.88 4.55 -7.23
CA SER A 43 8.89 5.06 -5.86
C SER A 43 7.53 4.98 -5.18
N PHE A 44 6.63 4.08 -5.57
CA PHE A 44 5.29 3.95 -5.00
C PHE A 44 4.92 2.49 -4.68
N GLN A 45 4.61 2.17 -3.44
CA GLN A 45 4.01 0.89 -3.03
C GLN A 45 2.50 1.03 -2.98
N MET A 46 1.76 0.19 -3.69
CA MET A 46 0.33 0.02 -3.42
C MET A 46 0.17 -0.85 -2.17
N ILE A 47 -0.68 -0.42 -1.24
CA ILE A 47 -1.02 -1.26 -0.10
C ILE A 47 -2.05 -2.29 -0.52
N GLN A 48 -1.80 -3.55 -0.15
CA GLN A 48 -2.75 -4.65 -0.25
C GLN A 48 -3.04 -5.17 1.15
N GLY A 49 -4.31 -5.46 1.44
CA GLY A 49 -4.71 -5.99 2.74
C GLY A 49 -6.02 -5.40 3.22
N VAL A 50 -6.40 -5.83 4.42
CA VAL A 50 -7.53 -5.25 5.14
C VAL A 50 -7.12 -3.88 5.61
N LEU A 51 -7.74 -2.87 5.01
CA LEU A 51 -7.46 -1.46 5.27
C LEU A 51 -8.64 -0.88 6.03
N PRO A 52 -8.55 -0.77 7.37
CA PRO A 52 -9.53 -0.01 8.10
C PRO A 52 -9.46 1.46 7.64
N VAL A 53 -10.59 2.15 7.67
CA VAL A 53 -10.59 3.61 7.68
C VAL A 53 -9.85 4.06 8.94
N GLN A 54 -8.82 4.90 8.79
CA GLN A 54 -8.03 5.33 9.93
C GLN A 54 -8.81 6.34 10.78
N SER A 55 -8.77 6.09 12.07
CA SER A 55 -9.47 6.85 13.11
C SER A 55 -8.51 7.54 14.07
N SER A 56 -7.21 7.20 14.02
CA SER A 56 -6.20 7.74 14.93
C SER A 56 -4.79 7.76 14.33
N ALA A 57 -3.90 8.52 14.97
CA ALA A 57 -2.49 8.62 14.56
C ALA A 57 -1.74 7.27 14.60
N PRO A 58 -1.84 6.43 15.66
CA PRO A 58 -1.16 5.13 15.70
C PRO A 58 -1.48 4.25 14.49
N GLU A 59 -2.75 4.22 14.06
CA GLU A 59 -3.19 3.39 12.94
C GLU A 59 -2.51 3.79 11.62
N LEU A 60 -2.18 5.07 11.42
CA LEU A 60 -1.42 5.54 10.25
C LEU A 60 0.08 5.39 10.44
N TYR A 61 0.59 5.75 11.62
CA TYR A 61 2.03 5.81 11.86
C TYR A 61 2.68 4.43 11.81
N ASN A 62 1.95 3.37 12.12
CA ASN A 62 2.47 2.01 11.94
C ASN A 62 2.71 1.66 10.45
N TYR A 63 1.92 2.21 9.52
CA TYR A 63 2.21 2.09 8.08
C TYR A 63 3.35 3.00 7.63
N PHE A 64 3.60 4.12 8.32
CA PHE A 64 4.72 4.99 8.00
C PHE A 64 6.03 4.38 8.47
N ASP A 65 5.97 3.71 9.61
CA ASP A 65 7.10 3.01 10.21
C ASP A 65 7.44 1.71 9.53
N GLY A 66 6.49 1.07 8.84
CA GLY A 66 6.79 -0.09 8.03
C GLY A 66 7.73 0.21 6.86
N VAL A 67 8.69 -0.69 6.66
CA VAL A 67 9.48 -0.73 5.43
C VAL A 67 8.67 -1.49 4.38
N PRO A 68 8.20 -0.84 3.29
CA PRO A 68 7.31 -1.51 2.37
C PRO A 68 8.01 -2.65 1.60
N PRO A 69 7.37 -3.81 1.42
CA PRO A 69 7.97 -4.95 0.75
C PRO A 69 8.17 -4.66 -0.74
N LYS A 70 9.21 -5.23 -1.34
CA LYS A 70 9.45 -5.20 -2.79
C LYS A 70 8.55 -6.19 -3.54
N SER A 71 7.24 -6.02 -3.40
CA SER A 71 6.22 -6.74 -4.18
C SER A 71 4.89 -6.03 -4.11
N VAL A 72 4.21 -5.86 -5.25
CA VAL A 72 2.79 -5.47 -5.24
C VAL A 72 1.86 -6.60 -4.79
N GLY A 73 2.33 -7.85 -4.73
CA GLY A 73 1.51 -9.02 -4.40
C GLY A 73 1.68 -9.56 -2.97
N VAL A 74 2.47 -8.87 -2.15
CA VAL A 74 2.63 -9.15 -0.71
C VAL A 74 1.76 -8.18 0.08
N LEU A 75 1.02 -8.72 1.05
CA LEU A 75 0.23 -7.93 1.98
C LEU A 75 1.14 -6.96 2.75
N TYR A 76 0.80 -5.67 2.71
CA TYR A 76 1.47 -4.65 3.50
C TYR A 76 0.50 -4.16 4.58
N GLU A 77 0.65 -4.70 5.77
CA GLU A 77 -0.29 -4.55 6.88
C GLU A 77 0.18 -3.50 7.88
N GLY A 78 -0.74 -2.96 8.69
CA GLY A 78 -0.46 -1.93 9.70
C GLY A 78 0.32 -2.42 10.92
N ASN A 79 0.92 -3.61 10.87
CA ASN A 79 1.89 -4.10 11.85
C ASN A 79 2.99 -4.93 11.14
N PRO A 80 3.88 -4.27 10.39
CA PRO A 80 4.87 -4.96 9.59
C PRO A 80 5.99 -5.52 10.48
N LEU A 81 6.51 -6.70 10.13
CA LEU A 81 7.68 -7.29 10.82
C LEU A 81 8.95 -6.47 10.65
N ASN A 82 9.05 -5.70 9.56
CA ASN A 82 10.19 -4.86 9.24
C ASN A 82 9.80 -3.38 9.38
N THR A 83 10.34 -2.70 10.40
CA THR A 83 10.03 -1.29 10.69
C THR A 83 11.29 -0.42 10.74
N LEU A 84 11.17 0.86 10.37
CA LEU A 84 12.25 1.83 10.49
C LEU A 84 12.67 1.98 11.96
N SER A 85 11.73 2.13 12.88
CA SER A 85 12.04 2.24 14.31
C SER A 85 12.74 1.02 14.90
N GLY A 86 12.36 -0.19 14.46
CA GLY A 86 13.00 -1.44 14.88
C GLY A 86 14.42 -1.55 14.33
N ASN A 87 14.62 -1.25 13.05
CA ASN A 87 15.96 -1.22 12.47
C ASN A 87 16.85 -0.13 13.07
N TYR A 88 16.28 1.02 13.42
CA TYR A 88 17.00 2.09 14.11
C TYR A 88 17.44 1.65 15.51
N ALA A 89 16.61 0.89 16.22
CA ALA A 89 16.97 0.26 17.48
C ALA A 89 18.15 -0.71 17.31
N THR A 90 18.09 -1.56 16.27
CA THR A 90 19.19 -2.48 15.94
C THR A 90 20.48 -1.71 15.70
N MET A 91 20.46 -0.66 14.90
CA MET A 91 21.61 0.19 14.63
C MET A 91 22.22 0.80 15.93
N LEU A 92 21.37 1.35 16.82
CA LEU A 92 21.80 1.84 18.13
C LEU A 92 22.42 0.75 19.01
N SER A 93 21.88 -0.48 18.97
CA SER A 93 22.39 -1.60 19.77
C SER A 93 23.72 -2.17 19.24
N LYS A 94 23.99 -1.95 17.95
CA LYS A 94 25.14 -2.48 17.21
C LYS A 94 26.25 -1.48 16.96
N THR A 95 26.13 -0.27 17.51
CA THR A 95 27.21 0.73 17.43
C THR A 95 28.41 0.27 18.24
N GLU A 96 29.60 0.40 17.67
CA GLU A 96 30.87 0.11 18.33
C GLU A 96 31.23 1.20 19.34
N ASP A 97 31.35 2.46 18.90
CA ASP A 97 31.62 3.59 19.80
C ASP A 97 30.35 4.35 20.23
N THR A 98 29.90 4.05 21.44
CA THR A 98 28.73 4.68 22.07
C THR A 98 29.05 6.03 22.74
N ASN A 99 30.30 6.52 22.69
CA ASN A 99 30.70 7.79 23.27
C ASN A 99 30.61 8.97 22.31
N THR A 100 30.34 8.73 21.03
CA THR A 100 30.25 9.78 20.01
C THR A 100 29.08 10.74 20.28
N PHE A 101 29.24 11.99 19.80
CA PHE A 101 28.20 13.00 19.91
C PHE A 101 26.90 12.60 19.19
N LEU A 102 27.02 12.03 17.99
CA LEU A 102 25.87 11.62 17.18
C LEU A 102 25.10 10.47 17.84
N TYR A 103 25.80 9.47 18.39
CA TYR A 103 25.18 8.37 19.15
C TYR A 103 24.41 8.90 20.36
N LYS A 104 25.00 9.78 21.16
CA LYS A 104 24.36 10.33 22.36
C LYS A 104 23.06 11.06 22.05
N ILE A 105 23.02 11.83 20.96
CA ILE A 105 21.79 12.47 20.48
C ILE A 105 20.78 11.41 20.03
N ALA A 106 21.19 10.48 19.18
CA ALA A 106 20.31 9.45 18.64
C ALA A 106 19.68 8.60 19.74
N MET A 107 20.48 8.14 20.70
CA MET A 107 20.03 7.36 21.86
C MET A 107 19.11 8.19 22.77
N SER A 108 19.45 9.44 23.06
CA SER A 108 18.59 10.32 23.86
C SER A 108 17.25 10.57 23.19
N ASN A 109 17.23 10.73 21.87
CA ASN A 109 16.02 10.92 21.08
C ASN A 109 15.16 9.67 21.07
N TYR A 110 15.78 8.51 20.80
CA TYR A 110 15.10 7.23 20.74
C TYR A 110 14.49 6.83 22.08
N THR A 111 15.20 7.07 23.19
CA THR A 111 14.74 6.70 24.55
C THR A 111 13.76 7.70 25.18
N ASN A 112 13.55 8.87 24.56
CA ASN A 112 12.62 9.86 25.06
C ASN A 112 11.16 9.41 24.82
N SER A 113 10.45 9.12 25.91
CA SER A 113 9.06 8.65 25.89
C SER A 113 8.10 9.60 25.17
N ASN A 114 8.39 10.91 25.09
CA ASN A 114 7.54 11.86 24.37
C ASN A 114 7.53 11.65 22.85
N ASN A 115 8.48 10.90 22.31
CA ASN A 115 8.53 10.57 20.88
C ASN A 115 7.73 9.32 20.50
N TRP A 116 7.04 8.70 21.45
CA TRP A 116 6.27 7.48 21.28
C TRP A 116 4.84 7.68 21.76
N ILE A 117 3.86 7.23 20.97
CA ILE A 117 2.46 7.35 21.36
C ILE A 117 2.20 6.42 22.55
N GLY A 118 1.76 7.00 23.66
CA GLY A 118 1.56 6.30 24.93
C GLY A 118 2.85 6.09 25.75
N GLY A 119 3.99 6.65 25.32
CA GLY A 119 5.24 6.66 26.09
C GLY A 119 6.07 5.37 26.02
N ASN A 120 5.61 4.35 25.29
CA ASN A 120 6.30 3.07 25.18
C ASN A 120 7.37 3.14 24.08
N MET A 121 8.65 3.20 24.49
CA MET A 121 9.78 3.20 23.57
C MET A 121 9.74 2.02 22.59
N GLY A 122 10.04 2.27 21.33
CA GLY A 122 10.03 1.25 20.27
C GLY A 122 8.63 0.87 19.79
N THR A 123 7.56 1.47 20.33
CA THR A 123 6.17 1.15 19.99
C THR A 123 5.40 2.40 19.58
N ASN A 124 4.69 2.36 18.45
CA ASN A 124 3.90 3.47 17.90
C ASN A 124 4.71 4.80 17.83
N PRO A 125 5.80 4.84 17.05
CA PRO A 125 6.61 6.05 16.88
C PRO A 125 5.77 7.24 16.39
N VAL A 126 6.09 8.44 16.90
CA VAL A 126 5.46 9.68 16.41
C VAL A 126 6.05 10.05 15.04
N TYR A 127 5.17 10.41 14.10
CA TYR A 127 5.52 10.93 12.79
C TYR A 127 4.92 12.32 12.59
N THR A 128 5.43 13.03 11.57
CA THR A 128 4.85 14.28 11.07
C THR A 128 4.44 14.10 9.60
N PRO A 129 3.35 14.73 9.13
CA PRO A 129 2.42 15.59 9.88
C PRO A 129 1.59 14.86 10.95
N SER A 130 1.02 15.62 11.88
CA SER A 130 0.03 15.11 12.84
C SER A 130 -1.21 14.56 12.11
N PHE A 131 -1.97 13.66 12.74
CA PHE A 131 -3.20 13.12 12.16
C PHE A 131 -4.16 14.22 11.68
N LYS A 132 -4.36 15.26 12.50
CA LYS A 132 -5.21 16.41 12.16
C LYS A 132 -4.67 17.21 10.96
N GLU A 133 -3.36 17.35 10.83
CA GLU A 133 -2.77 18.00 9.67
C GLU A 133 -2.92 17.15 8.41
N LEU A 134 -2.82 15.82 8.52
CA LEU A 134 -3.11 14.91 7.40
C LEU A 134 -4.55 15.08 6.91
N GLU A 135 -5.54 15.14 7.81
CA GLU A 135 -6.94 15.41 7.45
C GLU A 135 -7.07 16.71 6.64
N GLN A 136 -6.43 17.79 7.12
CA GLN A 136 -6.46 19.09 6.45
C GLN A 136 -5.75 19.09 5.08
N LEU A 137 -4.65 18.37 4.95
CA LEU A 137 -3.89 18.26 3.70
C LEU A 137 -4.66 17.44 2.66
N VAL A 138 -5.32 16.34 3.06
CA VAL A 138 -6.14 15.53 2.16
C VAL A 138 -7.37 16.32 1.70
N GLU A 139 -8.02 17.08 2.57
CA GLU A 139 -9.19 17.89 2.19
C GLU A 139 -8.86 18.93 1.11
N LYS A 140 -7.64 19.48 1.14
CA LYS A 140 -7.09 20.38 0.11
C LYS A 140 -6.59 19.65 -1.14
N GLY A 141 -6.63 18.32 -1.13
CA GLY A 141 -6.18 17.46 -2.21
C GLY A 141 -7.09 17.45 -3.43
N SER A 142 -6.75 16.57 -4.36
CA SER A 142 -7.41 16.42 -5.65
C SER A 142 -8.54 15.39 -5.59
N THR A 143 -9.44 15.41 -6.57
CA THR A 143 -10.41 14.33 -6.84
C THR A 143 -9.84 13.40 -7.91
N ALA A 144 -10.23 12.13 -7.93
CA ALA A 144 -9.82 11.21 -8.97
C ALA A 144 -10.95 10.27 -9.39
N THR A 145 -10.99 9.92 -10.67
CA THR A 145 -11.77 8.80 -11.20
C THR A 145 -10.81 7.86 -11.90
N ILE A 146 -10.88 6.58 -11.55
CA ILE A 146 -9.93 5.55 -11.98
C ILE A 146 -10.73 4.38 -12.50
N SER A 147 -10.42 3.90 -13.71
CA SER A 147 -11.08 2.75 -14.32
C SER A 147 -10.03 1.73 -14.73
N PHE A 148 -10.15 0.52 -14.20
CA PHE A 148 -9.31 -0.62 -14.48
C PHE A 148 -10.13 -1.74 -15.13
N ASP A 149 -9.53 -2.38 -16.12
CA ASP A 149 -10.08 -3.56 -16.80
C ASP A 149 -8.97 -4.58 -17.04
N SER A 150 -9.08 -5.75 -16.41
CA SER A 150 -8.07 -6.80 -16.48
C SER A 150 -7.91 -7.38 -17.89
N ALA A 151 -8.87 -7.17 -18.79
CA ALA A 151 -8.76 -7.64 -20.18
C ALA A 151 -7.84 -6.76 -21.04
N THR A 152 -7.64 -5.49 -20.66
CA THR A 152 -6.90 -4.51 -21.47
C THR A 152 -5.76 -3.80 -20.71
N SER A 153 -5.66 -4.00 -19.40
CA SER A 153 -4.62 -3.35 -18.58
C SER A 153 -3.21 -3.83 -18.94
N ASN A 154 -2.24 -2.92 -18.86
CA ASN A 154 -0.82 -3.28 -18.88
C ASN A 154 -0.39 -3.85 -17.53
N ASP A 155 -0.04 -5.13 -17.47
CA ASP A 155 0.42 -5.83 -16.27
C ASP A 155 1.95 -5.94 -16.15
N ASN A 156 2.71 -5.33 -17.06
CA ASN A 156 4.17 -5.30 -16.98
C ASN A 156 4.63 -4.32 -15.91
N ILE A 157 5.30 -4.85 -14.88
CA ILE A 157 5.88 -4.09 -13.78
C ILE A 157 7.35 -4.45 -13.53
N GLU A 158 8.04 -5.11 -14.48
CA GLU A 158 9.44 -5.55 -14.34
C GLU A 158 10.38 -4.39 -13.99
N ASN A 159 10.08 -3.23 -14.57
CA ASN A 159 10.80 -1.99 -14.35
C ASN A 159 10.26 -1.17 -13.18
N SER A 160 9.14 -1.54 -12.57
CA SER A 160 8.69 -0.88 -11.34
C SER A 160 9.62 -1.23 -10.19
N TRP A 161 9.68 -0.41 -9.15
CA TRP A 161 10.43 -0.82 -7.95
C TRP A 161 9.70 -1.94 -7.21
N ALA A 162 8.36 -1.87 -7.16
CA ALA A 162 7.54 -2.78 -6.38
C ALA A 162 7.69 -4.20 -6.91
N GLN A 163 7.81 -4.39 -8.23
CA GLN A 163 7.88 -5.72 -8.86
C GLN A 163 6.73 -6.63 -8.40
N SER A 164 6.73 -7.89 -8.80
CA SER A 164 5.81 -8.90 -8.28
C SER A 164 6.56 -10.20 -8.08
N ASN A 165 6.58 -10.71 -6.86
CA ASN A 165 7.09 -12.03 -6.51
C ASN A 165 5.96 -13.08 -6.34
N GLY A 166 4.75 -12.79 -6.84
CA GLY A 166 3.56 -13.63 -6.70
C GLY A 166 2.49 -12.98 -5.81
N SER A 167 1.24 -13.45 -5.92
CA SER A 167 0.09 -13.00 -5.11
C SER A 167 0.04 -13.76 -3.78
N SER A 168 1.06 -13.60 -2.95
CA SER A 168 1.21 -14.35 -1.69
C SER A 168 0.00 -14.13 -0.77
N GLY A 169 -0.91 -15.11 -0.77
CA GLY A 169 -2.09 -15.14 0.12
C GLY A 169 -3.35 -14.40 -0.35
N VAL A 170 -3.32 -13.66 -1.46
CA VAL A 170 -4.46 -12.82 -1.90
C VAL A 170 -5.28 -13.46 -3.03
N GLY A 171 -6.59 -13.60 -2.82
CA GLY A 171 -7.60 -14.02 -3.79
C GLY A 171 -8.59 -12.88 -4.08
N PHE A 172 -9.44 -13.07 -5.09
CA PHE A 172 -10.46 -12.06 -5.42
C PHE A 172 -11.50 -11.91 -4.29
N TRP A 173 -11.99 -13.02 -3.76
CA TRP A 173 -12.94 -13.15 -2.65
C TRP A 173 -12.21 -13.47 -1.33
N GLY A 174 -11.23 -12.65 -0.96
CA GLY A 174 -10.51 -12.75 0.32
C GLY A 174 -9.19 -13.51 0.20
N LYS A 175 -8.83 -14.29 1.22
CA LYS A 175 -7.61 -15.11 1.18
C LYS A 175 -7.78 -16.27 0.19
N LYS A 176 -6.67 -16.75 -0.40
CA LYS A 176 -6.69 -17.84 -1.40
C LYS A 176 -7.27 -19.15 -0.87
N GLU A 177 -7.04 -19.46 0.40
CA GLU A 177 -7.50 -20.69 1.05
C GLU A 177 -8.29 -20.33 2.32
N ASN A 178 -9.62 -20.32 2.21
CA ASN A 178 -10.56 -20.30 3.31
C ASN A 178 -11.86 -21.05 2.93
N SER A 179 -12.82 -21.13 3.85
CA SER A 179 -14.04 -21.95 3.73
C SER A 179 -14.94 -21.64 2.53
N VAL A 180 -14.78 -20.47 1.90
CA VAL A 180 -15.57 -20.00 0.73
C VAL A 180 -14.77 -20.06 -0.58
N SER A 181 -13.44 -20.06 -0.51
CA SER A 181 -12.70 -19.26 -1.48
C SER A 181 -11.96 -20.00 -2.59
N LYS A 182 -11.65 -21.29 -2.49
CA LYS A 182 -10.77 -21.89 -3.51
C LYS A 182 -11.42 -21.93 -4.89
N SER A 183 -12.57 -22.58 -5.02
CA SER A 183 -13.32 -22.67 -6.28
C SER A 183 -13.81 -21.30 -6.76
N LEU A 184 -14.35 -20.47 -5.85
CA LEU A 184 -14.87 -19.14 -6.21
C LEU A 184 -13.75 -18.17 -6.62
N ASN A 185 -12.55 -18.24 -6.02
CA ASN A 185 -11.39 -17.48 -6.47
C ASN A 185 -10.85 -18.00 -7.80
N GLU A 186 -10.86 -19.30 -8.05
CA GLU A 186 -10.48 -19.87 -9.35
C GLU A 186 -11.42 -19.37 -10.46
N ILE A 187 -12.73 -19.39 -10.20
CA ILE A 187 -13.77 -18.84 -11.09
C ILE A 187 -13.52 -17.35 -11.36
N ALA A 188 -13.34 -16.55 -10.31
CA ALA A 188 -13.12 -15.11 -10.45
C ALA A 188 -11.82 -14.80 -11.20
N SER A 189 -10.72 -15.44 -10.83
CA SER A 189 -9.38 -15.20 -11.40
C SER A 189 -9.27 -15.63 -12.86
N ALA A 190 -10.09 -16.58 -13.31
CA ALA A 190 -10.16 -17.00 -14.70
C ALA A 190 -11.02 -16.07 -15.60
N SER A 191 -11.65 -15.05 -15.01
CA SER A 191 -12.58 -14.15 -15.69
C SER A 191 -12.05 -12.71 -15.79
N ARG A 192 -12.71 -11.90 -16.63
CA ARG A 192 -12.49 -10.45 -16.67
C ARG A 192 -12.92 -9.83 -15.34
N ILE A 193 -12.11 -8.91 -14.84
CA ILE A 193 -12.36 -8.13 -13.63
C ILE A 193 -12.27 -6.66 -13.98
N THR A 194 -13.23 -5.87 -13.53
CA THR A 194 -13.20 -4.41 -13.68
C THR A 194 -13.28 -3.74 -12.32
N VAL A 195 -12.58 -2.61 -12.17
CA VAL A 195 -12.61 -1.77 -10.96
C VAL A 195 -12.79 -0.33 -11.38
N ASP A 196 -13.88 0.29 -10.93
CA ASP A 196 -14.13 1.72 -11.11
C ASP A 196 -14.09 2.40 -9.75
N MET A 197 -13.21 3.38 -9.58
CA MET A 197 -13.03 4.11 -8.33
C MET A 197 -13.30 5.59 -8.54
N HIS A 198 -13.98 6.19 -7.57
CA HIS A 198 -14.12 7.61 -7.44
C HIS A 198 -13.62 8.04 -6.06
N PHE A 199 -12.58 8.86 -6.03
CA PHE A 199 -12.04 9.46 -4.82
C PHE A 199 -12.61 10.86 -4.67
N ASN A 200 -13.28 11.12 -3.55
CA ASN A 200 -13.78 12.45 -3.24
C ASN A 200 -12.61 13.41 -3.02
N LYS A 201 -11.63 13.01 -2.21
CA LYS A 201 -10.36 13.72 -2.04
C LYS A 201 -9.22 12.74 -1.90
N TYR A 202 -8.05 13.06 -2.46
CA TYR A 202 -6.81 12.33 -2.22
C TYR A 202 -5.62 13.28 -2.22
N ALA A 203 -4.58 12.91 -1.49
CA ALA A 203 -3.31 13.61 -1.51
C ALA A 203 -2.14 12.62 -1.33
N PHE A 204 -1.02 12.95 -1.96
CA PHE A 204 0.25 12.25 -1.76
C PHE A 204 1.17 13.13 -0.92
N ILE A 205 1.23 12.82 0.38
CA ILE A 205 1.73 13.74 1.42
C ILE A 205 3.08 13.25 1.92
N PRO A 206 4.11 14.11 2.02
CA PRO A 206 5.36 13.78 2.68
C PRO A 206 5.16 13.39 4.15
N VAL A 207 5.79 12.31 4.59
CA VAL A 207 5.82 11.88 5.99
C VAL A 207 7.26 11.84 6.47
N ARG A 208 7.48 12.18 7.74
CA ARG A 208 8.81 12.19 8.36
C ARG A 208 8.73 11.58 9.74
N ALA A 209 9.70 10.75 10.06
CA ALA A 209 9.92 10.28 11.42
C ALA A 209 10.05 11.49 12.37
N GLY A 210 9.39 11.42 13.53
CA GLY A 210 9.40 12.47 14.54
C GLY A 210 10.70 12.50 15.34
N GLY A 211 10.64 13.05 16.55
CA GLY A 211 11.82 13.31 17.37
C GLY A 211 12.61 12.07 17.82
N TRP A 212 12.08 10.85 17.64
CA TRP A 212 12.79 9.60 17.97
C TRP A 212 13.91 9.29 16.96
N PHE A 213 13.82 9.82 15.74
CA PHE A 213 14.74 9.53 14.65
C PHE A 213 15.71 10.70 14.46
N PHE A 214 17.01 10.44 14.61
CA PHE A 214 18.05 11.39 14.26
C PHE A 214 18.71 11.01 12.93
N SER A 215 18.42 11.78 11.88
CA SER A 215 18.90 11.51 10.51
C SER A 215 20.41 11.66 10.35
N GLY A 216 21.05 12.51 11.17
CA GLY A 216 22.51 12.67 11.15
C GLY A 216 23.22 11.37 11.52
N TYR A 217 22.81 10.74 12.64
CA TYR A 217 23.33 9.44 13.04
C TYR A 217 22.97 8.32 12.04
N PHE A 218 21.74 8.31 11.51
CA PHE A 218 21.37 7.34 10.47
C PHE A 218 22.27 7.44 9.22
N THR A 219 22.57 8.66 8.79
CA THR A 219 23.44 8.91 7.63
C THR A 219 24.87 8.50 7.92
N ASP A 220 25.37 8.81 9.12
CA ASP A 220 26.72 8.45 9.56
C ASP A 220 26.92 6.93 9.59
N MET A 221 25.99 6.20 10.19
CA MET A 221 26.01 4.72 10.23
C MET A 221 25.87 4.10 8.83
N TYR A 222 25.09 4.70 7.94
CA TYR A 222 25.00 4.23 6.55
C TYR A 222 26.33 4.40 5.81
N GLN A 223 27.01 5.53 6.00
CA GLN A 223 28.23 5.88 5.28
C GLN A 223 29.49 5.21 5.83
N ASN A 224 29.50 4.84 7.11
CA ASN A 224 30.67 4.35 7.83
C ASN A 224 30.39 2.96 8.46
N PRO A 225 30.54 1.86 7.69
CA PRO A 225 30.29 0.50 8.19
C PRO A 225 31.14 0.11 9.41
N ASP A 226 32.33 0.69 9.55
CA ASP A 226 33.26 0.48 10.66
C ASP A 226 32.75 1.02 12.01
N GLN A 227 31.66 1.80 12.01
CA GLN A 227 30.96 2.19 13.23
C GLN A 227 30.09 1.07 13.82
N PHE A 228 29.87 -0.02 13.08
CA PHE A 228 29.21 -1.21 13.60
C PHE A 228 30.20 -2.15 14.30
N GLN A 229 29.69 -2.91 15.28
CA GLN A 229 30.43 -3.99 15.94
C GLN A 229 30.92 -5.07 14.96
N SER A 230 30.26 -5.23 13.81
CA SER A 230 30.68 -6.11 12.74
C SER A 230 30.14 -5.64 11.38
N ASP A 231 30.89 -5.92 10.31
CA ASP A 231 30.45 -5.67 8.93
C ASP A 231 29.13 -6.40 8.61
N GLU A 232 28.90 -7.58 9.21
CA GLU A 232 27.68 -8.36 9.03
C GLU A 232 26.44 -7.63 9.58
N ASP A 233 26.58 -6.85 10.65
CA ASP A 233 25.48 -6.05 11.21
C ASP A 233 25.11 -4.90 10.26
N TRP A 234 26.08 -4.28 9.60
CA TRP A 234 25.82 -3.29 8.55
C TRP A 234 25.13 -3.94 7.35
N ASP A 235 25.62 -5.09 6.87
CA ASP A 235 25.05 -5.81 5.72
C ASP A 235 23.60 -6.25 5.94
N LYS A 236 23.25 -6.68 7.16
CA LYS A 236 21.87 -7.03 7.53
C LYS A 236 20.91 -5.85 7.46
N LEU A 237 21.39 -4.63 7.66
CA LEU A 237 20.58 -3.42 7.57
C LEU A 237 20.60 -2.83 6.16
N PHE A 238 21.78 -2.56 5.60
CA PHE A 238 21.95 -1.73 4.41
C PHE A 238 22.44 -2.48 3.17
N GLY A 239 22.90 -3.73 3.33
CA GLY A 239 23.43 -4.53 2.25
C GLY A 239 22.40 -4.92 1.16
N PRO A 240 22.83 -5.64 0.11
CA PRO A 240 21.98 -6.05 -1.02
C PRO A 240 20.80 -6.97 -0.69
N SER A 241 20.72 -7.46 0.56
CA SER A 241 19.56 -8.17 1.13
C SER A 241 19.11 -7.57 2.46
N GLY A 242 19.61 -6.38 2.82
CA GLY A 242 19.34 -5.73 4.10
C GLY A 242 17.90 -5.24 4.24
N SER A 243 17.47 -5.08 5.49
CA SER A 243 16.12 -4.67 5.86
C SER A 243 15.79 -3.20 5.54
N LEU A 244 16.80 -2.36 5.33
CA LEU A 244 16.70 -0.92 5.07
C LEU A 244 17.25 -0.54 3.70
N GLN A 245 16.93 -1.30 2.65
CA GLN A 245 17.25 -0.86 1.28
C GLN A 245 16.44 0.34 0.82
N ARG A 246 15.26 0.51 1.41
CA ARG A 246 14.32 1.59 1.11
C ARG A 246 13.62 2.03 2.37
N VAL A 247 13.15 3.27 2.35
CA VAL A 247 12.36 3.85 3.42
C VAL A 247 11.11 4.50 2.85
N ALA A 248 10.04 4.49 3.64
CA ALA A 248 8.84 5.24 3.33
C ALA A 248 9.08 6.74 3.57
N ASN A 249 8.60 7.58 2.65
CA ASN A 249 8.78 9.04 2.76
C ASN A 249 7.53 9.85 2.39
N GLN A 250 6.51 9.21 1.82
CA GLN A 250 5.23 9.82 1.50
C GLN A 250 4.11 8.82 1.74
N VAL A 251 2.89 9.30 1.89
CA VAL A 251 1.68 8.49 2.01
C VAL A 251 0.65 8.93 0.98
N LEU A 252 0.02 7.98 0.32
CA LEU A 252 -1.21 8.21 -0.46
C LEU A 252 -2.41 8.00 0.46
N LEU A 253 -3.07 9.10 0.81
CA LEU A 253 -4.29 9.11 1.60
C LEU A 253 -5.48 9.53 0.75
N VAL A 254 -6.62 8.90 0.99
CA VAL A 254 -7.90 9.17 0.35
C VAL A 254 -8.92 9.51 1.43
N SER A 255 -9.71 10.57 1.22
CA SER A 255 -10.83 10.99 2.06
C SER A 255 -12.13 10.82 1.30
N GLY A 256 -12.89 9.79 1.68
CA GLY A 256 -14.13 9.39 1.03
C GLY A 256 -13.94 8.82 -0.39
N TYR A 257 -14.65 7.73 -0.68
CA TYR A 257 -14.57 7.08 -1.97
C TYR A 257 -15.80 6.20 -2.25
N THR A 258 -15.97 5.88 -3.54
CA THR A 258 -16.81 4.79 -4.03
C THR A 258 -15.95 3.92 -4.94
N ILE A 259 -15.87 2.63 -4.66
CA ILE A 259 -15.13 1.64 -5.44
C ILE A 259 -16.12 0.56 -5.87
N THR A 260 -16.30 0.40 -7.17
CA THR A 260 -17.13 -0.65 -7.76
C THR A 260 -16.21 -1.69 -8.37
N VAL A 261 -16.21 -2.89 -7.80
CA VAL A 261 -15.48 -4.04 -8.31
C VAL A 261 -16.49 -4.98 -8.96
N ARG A 262 -16.16 -5.53 -10.13
CA ARG A 262 -17.00 -6.53 -10.81
C ARG A 262 -16.17 -7.71 -11.28
N SER A 263 -16.58 -8.91 -10.89
CA SER A 263 -16.16 -10.14 -11.55
C SER A 263 -17.17 -10.50 -12.62
N TRP A 264 -16.70 -10.66 -13.85
CA TRP A 264 -17.52 -11.03 -15.01
C TRP A 264 -17.68 -12.54 -15.20
N ALA A 265 -17.26 -13.35 -14.22
CA ALA A 265 -17.59 -14.77 -14.21
C ALA A 265 -19.10 -15.01 -14.10
N THR A 266 -19.52 -16.21 -14.49
CA THR A 266 -20.90 -16.67 -14.31
C THR A 266 -21.01 -17.42 -12.99
N TYR A 267 -21.81 -16.91 -12.07
CA TYR A 267 -22.08 -17.49 -10.76
C TYR A 267 -23.49 -18.07 -10.68
N SER A 268 -23.66 -19.06 -9.81
CA SER A 268 -24.98 -19.53 -9.39
C SER A 268 -25.52 -18.68 -8.24
N GLN A 269 -26.83 -18.79 -7.97
CA GLN A 269 -27.44 -18.15 -6.80
C GLN A 269 -26.82 -18.66 -5.49
N SER A 270 -26.48 -19.96 -5.42
CA SER A 270 -25.80 -20.53 -4.25
C SER A 270 -24.40 -19.96 -4.05
N ASP A 271 -23.64 -19.75 -5.12
CA ASP A 271 -22.30 -19.11 -5.03
C ASP A 271 -22.43 -17.70 -4.45
N PHE A 272 -23.41 -16.93 -4.92
CA PHE A 272 -23.65 -15.57 -4.43
C PHE A 272 -24.03 -15.54 -2.95
N GLU A 273 -24.90 -16.45 -2.51
CA GLU A 273 -25.28 -16.57 -1.10
C GLU A 273 -24.09 -16.96 -0.21
N GLU A 274 -23.20 -17.82 -0.70
CA GLU A 274 -21.98 -18.21 0.01
C GLU A 274 -21.03 -17.03 0.18
N ILE A 275 -20.81 -16.25 -0.89
CA ILE A 275 -20.01 -15.01 -0.88
C ILE A 275 -20.56 -14.02 0.15
N GLN A 276 -21.88 -13.82 0.18
CA GLN A 276 -22.53 -12.84 1.05
C GLN A 276 -22.54 -13.25 2.53
N LYS A 277 -22.70 -14.55 2.84
CA LYS A 277 -22.77 -15.06 4.23
C LYS A 277 -21.42 -15.09 4.92
N SER A 278 -20.33 -15.13 4.15
CA SER A 278 -18.99 -15.23 4.67
C SER A 278 -18.53 -13.94 5.35
N THR A 279 -18.17 -14.06 6.62
CA THR A 279 -17.50 -12.99 7.39
C THR A 279 -16.05 -12.78 6.95
N GLU A 280 -15.51 -13.67 6.12
CA GLU A 280 -14.13 -13.63 5.63
C GLU A 280 -14.02 -13.15 4.18
N THR A 281 -15.15 -12.91 3.49
CA THR A 281 -15.14 -12.36 2.14
C THR A 281 -14.77 -10.89 2.20
N ASN A 282 -13.57 -10.60 1.72
CA ASN A 282 -13.16 -9.25 1.34
C ASN A 282 -12.91 -9.22 -0.17
N VAL A 283 -13.10 -8.06 -0.80
CA VAL A 283 -12.96 -7.96 -2.26
C VAL A 283 -11.67 -7.25 -2.64
N TRP A 284 -10.87 -7.89 -3.50
CA TRP A 284 -9.69 -7.29 -4.12
C TRP A 284 -10.10 -6.04 -4.94
N PRO A 285 -9.29 -4.97 -5.05
CA PRO A 285 -7.90 -4.83 -4.57
C PRO A 285 -7.76 -4.30 -3.15
N PHE A 286 -8.83 -3.77 -2.55
CA PHE A 286 -8.79 -3.17 -1.21
C PHE A 286 -9.79 -3.87 -0.31
N TYR A 287 -9.27 -4.70 0.60
CA TYR A 287 -10.09 -5.43 1.55
C TYR A 287 -10.50 -4.47 2.69
N THR A 288 -11.77 -4.43 3.09
CA THR A 288 -12.28 -3.40 4.03
C THR A 288 -12.91 -3.97 5.30
N SER A 289 -12.78 -5.29 5.57
CA SER A 289 -13.44 -5.95 6.71
C SER A 289 -13.02 -5.41 8.07
N GLY A 290 -14.02 -5.22 8.92
CA GLY A 290 -13.88 -5.02 10.37
C GLY A 290 -15.16 -4.41 10.92
N SER A 291 -15.62 -4.86 12.08
CA SER A 291 -16.77 -4.26 12.78
C SER A 291 -16.56 -2.79 13.18
N SER A 292 -15.32 -2.31 13.11
CA SER A 292 -14.90 -0.93 13.37
C SER A 292 -14.58 -0.12 12.11
N SER A 293 -14.64 -0.71 10.92
CA SER A 293 -14.35 0.01 9.67
C SER A 293 -15.50 0.96 9.33
N LYS A 294 -15.18 2.23 9.04
CA LYS A 294 -16.17 3.20 8.53
C LYS A 294 -16.46 3.04 7.04
N ALA A 295 -15.85 2.05 6.38
CA ALA A 295 -16.16 1.67 5.02
C ALA A 295 -17.26 0.60 5.01
N THR A 296 -18.20 0.71 4.07
CA THR A 296 -19.29 -0.25 3.89
C THR A 296 -19.20 -0.93 2.54
N SER A 297 -19.57 -2.20 2.47
CA SER A 297 -19.62 -2.98 1.24
C SER A 297 -21.02 -3.48 0.98
N SER A 298 -21.46 -3.43 -0.28
CA SER A 298 -22.73 -4.01 -0.74
C SER A 298 -22.50 -4.88 -1.95
N TYR A 299 -23.25 -5.98 -2.05
CA TYR A 299 -23.07 -7.01 -3.07
C TYR A 299 -24.32 -7.08 -3.95
N ARG A 300 -24.13 -7.24 -5.27
CA ARG A 300 -25.21 -7.40 -6.24
C ARG A 300 -24.95 -8.59 -7.13
N PHE A 301 -25.90 -9.53 -7.16
CA PHE A 301 -25.98 -10.55 -8.20
C PHE A 301 -26.72 -9.96 -9.40
N ASN A 302 -26.06 -9.92 -10.55
CA ASN A 302 -26.58 -9.28 -11.76
C ASN A 302 -27.39 -10.27 -12.61
N ASP A 303 -28.26 -9.75 -13.48
CA ASP A 303 -29.07 -10.57 -14.41
C ASP A 303 -28.22 -11.43 -15.36
N ASP A 304 -27.01 -10.97 -15.69
CA ASP A 304 -26.02 -11.72 -16.49
C ASP A 304 -25.18 -12.71 -15.67
N LYS A 305 -25.58 -12.95 -14.42
CA LYS A 305 -24.94 -13.86 -13.46
C LYS A 305 -23.54 -13.44 -13.00
N SER A 306 -23.10 -12.23 -13.32
CA SER A 306 -21.90 -11.64 -12.75
C SER A 306 -22.17 -11.09 -11.34
N ILE A 307 -21.11 -10.84 -10.56
CA ILE A 307 -21.24 -10.22 -9.24
C ILE A 307 -20.53 -8.86 -9.24
N SER A 308 -21.23 -7.85 -8.71
CA SER A 308 -20.68 -6.52 -8.45
C SER A 308 -20.64 -6.24 -6.95
N VAL A 309 -19.55 -5.60 -6.51
CA VAL A 309 -19.38 -5.16 -5.13
C VAL A 309 -19.08 -3.67 -5.12
N ILE A 310 -19.86 -2.93 -4.35
CA ILE A 310 -19.70 -1.49 -4.17
C ILE A 310 -19.21 -1.25 -2.75
N ILE A 311 -18.03 -0.67 -2.64
CA ILE A 311 -17.38 -0.29 -1.39
C ILE A 311 -17.41 1.23 -1.29
N THR A 312 -17.89 1.76 -0.17
CA THR A 312 -17.99 3.20 0.05
C THR A 312 -17.38 3.62 1.38
N SER A 313 -16.82 4.82 1.40
CA SER A 313 -16.44 5.53 2.63
C SER A 313 -16.89 6.98 2.49
N ALA A 314 -17.46 7.55 3.55
CA ALA A 314 -17.94 8.92 3.54
C ALA A 314 -16.79 9.93 3.42
N PRO A 315 -16.99 11.11 2.81
CA PRO A 315 -16.04 12.22 2.88
C PRO A 315 -15.61 12.53 4.32
N GLY A 316 -14.34 12.86 4.51
CA GLY A 316 -13.71 13.10 5.81
C GLY A 316 -13.09 11.85 6.46
N ASN A 317 -13.46 10.65 6.02
CA ASN A 317 -12.84 9.41 6.49
C ASN A 317 -11.56 9.12 5.72
N LEU A 318 -10.41 9.16 6.42
CA LEU A 318 -9.12 8.88 5.83
C LEU A 318 -8.89 7.39 5.64
N GLN A 319 -8.38 7.03 4.46
CA GLN A 319 -7.90 5.69 4.14
C GLN A 319 -6.56 5.73 3.44
N ILE A 320 -5.63 4.90 3.89
CA ILE A 320 -4.33 4.68 3.23
C ILE A 320 -4.48 3.75 2.02
N PHE A 321 -3.92 4.16 0.88
CA PHE A 321 -3.95 3.37 -0.38
C PHE A 321 -2.54 3.00 -0.87
N GLY A 322 -1.50 3.65 -0.36
CA GLY A 322 -0.13 3.36 -0.73
C GLY A 322 0.91 4.24 -0.05
N MET A 323 2.17 3.91 -0.25
CA MET A 323 3.33 4.62 0.30
C MET A 323 4.27 5.08 -0.80
N GLY A 324 4.82 6.28 -0.66
CA GLY A 324 6.03 6.67 -1.37
C GLY A 324 7.24 6.00 -0.75
N VAL A 325 8.10 5.44 -1.59
CA VAL A 325 9.33 4.78 -1.17
C VAL A 325 10.53 5.32 -1.91
N ILE A 326 11.61 5.52 -1.19
CA ILE A 326 12.89 5.92 -1.78
C ILE A 326 13.99 4.94 -1.38
N PRO A 327 14.96 4.70 -2.27
CA PRO A 327 16.24 4.09 -1.90
C PRO A 327 16.89 4.80 -0.70
N THR A 328 17.47 4.03 0.21
CA THR A 328 18.11 4.56 1.42
C THR A 328 19.31 5.45 1.09
N ASP A 329 20.10 5.12 0.07
CA ASP A 329 21.18 5.96 -0.44
C ASP A 329 20.69 7.39 -0.82
N ARG A 330 19.50 7.51 -1.42
CA ARG A 330 18.86 8.80 -1.71
C ARG A 330 18.33 9.49 -0.47
N ALA A 331 17.80 8.73 0.48
CA ALA A 331 17.29 9.27 1.74
C ALA A 331 18.40 9.97 2.54
N VAL A 332 19.63 9.42 2.53
CA VAL A 332 20.77 9.97 3.28
C VAL A 332 21.54 11.07 2.52
N THR A 333 21.52 11.07 1.19
CA THR A 333 22.23 12.07 0.36
C THR A 333 21.42 13.35 0.08
N GLY A 334 20.13 13.37 0.42
CA GLY A 334 19.30 14.58 0.30
C GLY A 334 18.89 14.95 -1.13
N GLY A 335 18.92 14.00 -2.08
CA GLY A 335 18.51 14.26 -3.46
C GLY A 335 17.00 14.47 -3.61
N SER A 336 16.56 15.70 -3.86
CA SER A 336 15.15 16.10 -4.04
C SER A 336 14.60 15.83 -5.46
N ASP A 337 14.98 14.75 -6.12
CA ASP A 337 14.51 14.46 -7.49
C ASP A 337 13.08 13.86 -7.54
N ASN A 338 12.37 13.84 -6.41
CA ASN A 338 10.95 13.45 -6.40
C ASN A 338 10.01 14.52 -6.99
N HIS A 339 10.56 15.65 -7.48
CA HIS A 339 9.87 16.51 -8.43
C HIS A 339 10.40 16.30 -9.86
N VAL A 340 10.19 15.11 -10.42
CA VAL A 340 9.88 15.07 -11.87
C VAL A 340 8.44 15.55 -12.01
N LEU A 341 8.28 16.87 -11.85
CA LEU A 341 7.21 17.60 -12.51
C LEU A 341 7.45 17.45 -14.02
N LYS A 342 6.87 16.42 -14.64
CA LYS A 342 6.36 16.61 -15.99
C LYS A 342 5.00 17.28 -15.86
N ALA A 343 5.02 18.57 -15.56
CA ALA A 343 3.98 19.43 -16.09
C ALA A 343 4.08 19.31 -17.62
N PRO A 344 3.03 18.92 -18.36
CA PRO A 344 2.96 19.28 -19.76
C PRO A 344 2.89 20.80 -19.76
N SER A 345 3.99 21.44 -20.18
CA SER A 345 3.97 22.82 -20.61
C SER A 345 2.87 22.94 -21.67
N ARG A 346 1.78 23.61 -21.29
CA ARG A 346 0.96 24.30 -22.28
C ARG A 346 1.89 25.28 -22.98
N LEU A 347 2.16 25.02 -24.25
CA LEU A 347 2.50 26.04 -25.22
C LEU A 347 1.41 25.99 -26.28
N ILE A 348 0.69 27.12 -26.35
CA ILE A 348 0.00 27.73 -27.51
C ILE A 348 -0.71 26.75 -28.45
#